data_AF-A0A9X1PC33-F1
#
_entry.id   AF-A0A9X1PC33-F1
#
_cell.length_a   1.000
_cell.length_b   1.000
_cell.length_c   1.000
_cell.angle_alpha   90.00
_cell.angle_beta   90.00
_cell.angle_gamma   90.00
#
_symmetry.space_group_name_H-M   'P 1'
#
loop_
_entity.id
_entity.type
_entity.pdbx_description
1 polymer ?
#
loop_
_entity_poly.entity_id
_entity_poly.type
_entity_poly.pdbx_seq_one_letter_code
_entity_poly.pdbx_strand_id
1 'polypeptide(L)'
;MKLKQILMCIGLLACPLLKAQSQPDSEQAYIATVTKRSDKILAELQIADSVKYKRVREIMVKQYSDLNKLQKSEEQTEQKRAELHKHYVSQLASQLTPAQVEKIKDGMTYGVLPVTYKAYTDMIPTLKDEEKSQIMSWLTEARELAMDGGSSEEKHKVFGKYKGRINNYLSGRGYNIQEERKNWEARMKAFKSNGR
;
A
#
# COMPACT_ATOMS: atom_id res chain seq x y z
N MET A 1 -85.07 -9.44 -0.50
CA MET A 1 -84.77 -10.60 0.38
C MET A 1 -83.25 -10.78 0.48
N LYS A 2 -82.81 -11.40 1.57
CA LYS A 2 -81.55 -11.22 2.30
C LYS A 2 -80.23 -11.50 1.55
N LEU A 3 -79.24 -10.74 2.03
CA LEU A 3 -77.78 -10.77 1.92
C LEU A 3 -77.14 -12.04 2.54
N LYS A 4 -76.09 -12.59 1.91
CA LYS A 4 -75.03 -13.46 2.47
C LYS A 4 -73.78 -13.25 1.59
N GLN A 5 -72.80 -12.43 1.99
CA GLN A 5 -71.59 -12.73 2.79
C GLN A 5 -70.55 -13.65 2.11
N ILE A 6 -69.27 -13.32 2.37
CA ILE A 6 -67.98 -14.04 2.17
C ILE A 6 -67.24 -13.62 0.88
N LEU A 7 -65.95 -13.27 0.79
CA LEU A 7 -64.86 -12.98 1.74
C LEU A 7 -63.64 -12.48 0.90
N MET A 8 -63.05 -11.35 1.29
CA MET A 8 -61.62 -10.98 1.32
C MET A 8 -60.61 -11.72 0.41
N CYS A 9 -59.85 -10.98 -0.42
CA CYS A 9 -58.38 -11.07 -0.53
C CYS A 9 -57.81 -9.91 -1.39
N ILE A 10 -57.29 -8.89 -0.70
CA ILE A 10 -56.38 -7.86 -1.24
C ILE A 10 -54.98 -8.48 -1.22
N GLY A 11 -54.43 -8.79 -2.39
CA GLY A 11 -53.03 -9.21 -2.54
C GLY A 11 -52.12 -7.99 -2.61
N LEU A 12 -51.51 -7.62 -1.48
CA LEU A 12 -50.46 -6.61 -1.40
C LEU A 12 -49.16 -7.13 -2.04
N LEU A 13 -48.58 -6.31 -2.91
CA LEU A 13 -47.19 -6.38 -3.36
C LEU A 13 -46.24 -6.45 -2.15
N ALA A 14 -45.35 -7.45 -2.14
CA ALA A 14 -44.16 -7.43 -1.30
C ALA A 14 -42.94 -7.81 -2.16
N CYS A 15 -42.34 -6.80 -2.82
CA CYS A 15 -40.95 -6.89 -3.23
C CYS A 15 -40.09 -6.96 -1.95
N PRO A 16 -39.27 -7.99 -1.75
CA PRO A 16 -38.27 -7.94 -0.71
C PRO A 16 -37.25 -6.86 -1.06
N LEU A 17 -37.25 -5.79 -0.27
CA LEU A 17 -36.26 -4.74 -0.27
C LEU A 17 -34.89 -5.39 -0.01
N LEU A 18 -34.05 -5.51 -1.04
CA LEU A 18 -32.62 -5.81 -0.86
C LEU A 18 -32.04 -4.69 0.00
N LYS A 19 -31.82 -4.96 1.28
CA LYS A 19 -30.98 -4.11 2.12
C LYS A 19 -29.52 -4.30 1.70
N ALA A 20 -29.06 -3.45 0.78
CA ALA A 20 -27.65 -3.10 0.69
C ALA A 20 -27.25 -2.24 1.90
N GLN A 21 -27.27 -2.81 3.11
CA GLN A 21 -26.69 -2.18 4.29
C GLN A 21 -25.36 -2.88 4.57
N SER A 22 -24.25 -2.24 4.21
CA SER A 22 -22.92 -2.60 4.74
C SER A 22 -22.99 -2.55 6.27
N GLN A 23 -22.89 -3.71 6.91
CA GLN A 23 -23.04 -3.86 8.35
C GLN A 23 -21.99 -3.02 9.09
N PRO A 24 -22.35 -2.20 10.10
CA PRO A 24 -21.43 -1.43 10.94
C PRO A 24 -20.28 -2.26 11.53
N ASP A 25 -20.55 -3.53 11.78
CA ASP A 25 -19.61 -4.53 12.31
C ASP A 25 -18.39 -4.74 11.37
N SER A 26 -18.59 -4.57 10.06
CA SER A 26 -17.51 -4.70 9.06
C SER A 26 -16.56 -3.50 9.04
N GLU A 27 -17.05 -2.28 9.28
CA GLU A 27 -16.21 -1.08 9.32
C GLU A 27 -15.38 -1.04 10.61
N GLN A 28 -15.98 -1.37 11.76
CA GLN A 28 -15.25 -1.45 13.03
C GLN A 28 -14.15 -2.50 13.00
N ALA A 29 -14.43 -3.69 12.45
CA ALA A 29 -13.42 -4.75 12.25
C ALA A 29 -12.28 -4.30 11.32
N TYR A 30 -12.61 -3.56 10.25
CA TYR A 30 -11.60 -2.98 9.36
C TYR A 30 -10.72 -1.96 10.09
N ILE A 31 -11.32 -1.02 10.83
CA ILE A 31 -10.60 -0.01 11.62
C ILE A 31 -9.68 -0.67 12.64
N ALA A 32 -10.14 -1.70 13.35
CA ALA A 32 -9.30 -2.46 14.28
C ALA A 32 -8.10 -3.11 13.58
N THR A 33 -8.30 -3.64 12.37
CA THR A 33 -7.24 -4.25 11.55
C THR A 33 -6.18 -3.23 11.13
N VAL A 34 -6.60 -2.08 10.60
CA VAL A 34 -5.66 -1.04 10.16
C VAL A 34 -5.01 -0.30 11.32
N THR A 35 -5.67 -0.26 12.48
CA THR A 35 -5.06 0.22 13.74
C THR A 35 -3.89 -0.66 14.14
N LYS A 36 -4.09 -1.99 14.23
CA LYS A 36 -3.00 -2.93 14.53
C LYS A 36 -1.85 -2.85 13.51
N ARG A 37 -2.18 -2.70 12.23
CA ARG A 37 -1.18 -2.50 11.17
C ARG A 37 -0.38 -1.21 11.39
N SER A 38 -1.07 -0.11 11.69
CA SER A 38 -0.43 1.19 11.94
C SER A 38 0.46 1.13 13.17
N ASP A 39 -0.01 0.51 14.27
CA ASP A 39 0.80 0.30 15.47
C ASP A 39 2.08 -0.49 15.18
N LYS A 40 1.99 -1.55 14.37
CA LYS A 40 3.18 -2.33 13.98
C LYS A 40 4.22 -1.49 13.23
N ILE A 41 3.78 -0.62 12.32
CA ILE A 41 4.67 0.28 11.58
C ILE A 41 5.30 1.30 12.54
N LEU A 42 4.50 1.92 13.41
CA LEU A 42 4.96 2.95 14.33
C LEU A 42 5.93 2.43 15.40
N ALA A 43 5.83 1.16 15.78
CA ALA A 43 6.79 0.53 16.69
C ALA A 43 8.23 0.61 16.16
N GLU A 44 8.44 0.58 14.84
CA GLU A 44 9.77 0.69 14.21
C GLU A 44 10.37 2.11 14.25
N LEU A 45 9.55 3.12 14.54
CA LEU A 45 9.95 4.53 14.61
C LEU A 45 10.40 4.97 16.00
N GLN A 46 10.18 4.14 17.03
CA GLN A 46 10.59 4.42 18.42
C GLN A 46 10.14 5.80 18.93
N ILE A 47 8.89 6.20 18.62
CA ILE A 47 8.32 7.47 19.07
C ILE A 47 8.02 7.37 20.56
N ALA A 48 8.86 7.99 21.40
CA ALA A 48 8.71 7.97 22.86
C ALA A 48 7.50 8.79 23.36
N ASP A 49 7.14 9.86 22.66
CA ASP A 49 5.99 10.70 23.00
C ASP A 49 4.68 9.97 22.66
N SER A 50 3.98 9.50 23.70
CA SER A 50 2.73 8.76 23.55
C SER A 50 1.58 9.56 22.92
N VAL A 51 1.56 10.88 23.07
CA VAL A 51 0.55 11.76 22.47
C VAL A 51 0.81 11.87 20.98
N LYS A 52 2.07 12.11 20.60
CA LYS A 52 2.49 12.11 19.19
C LYS A 52 2.24 10.76 18.53
N TYR A 53 2.57 9.66 19.20
CA TYR A 53 2.33 8.31 18.71
C TYR A 53 0.84 8.09 18.38
N LYS A 54 -0.07 8.43 19.31
CA LYS A 54 -1.52 8.29 19.10
C LYS A 54 -2.01 9.15 17.93
N ARG A 55 -1.54 10.39 17.84
CA ARG A 55 -1.91 11.31 16.73
C ARG A 55 -1.46 10.78 15.38
N VAL A 56 -0.22 10.29 15.27
CA VAL A 56 0.28 9.70 14.02
C VAL A 56 -0.51 8.45 13.65
N ARG A 57 -0.85 7.60 14.63
CA ARG A 57 -1.70 6.43 14.40
C ARG A 57 -3.07 6.81 13.87
N GLU A 58 -3.70 7.84 14.43
CA GLU A 58 -5.00 8.34 13.97
C GLU A 58 -4.91 8.83 12.50
N ILE A 59 -3.85 9.56 12.14
CA ILE A 59 -3.59 10.00 10.77
C ILE A 59 -3.48 8.78 9.82
N MET A 60 -2.72 7.76 10.19
CA MET A 60 -2.57 6.53 9.39
C MET A 60 -3.86 5.74 9.24
N VAL A 61 -4.60 5.53 10.33
CA VAL A 61 -5.88 4.81 10.33
C VAL A 61 -6.91 5.54 9.48
N LYS A 62 -6.95 6.88 9.57
CA LYS A 62 -7.81 7.71 8.73
C LYS A 62 -7.48 7.54 7.26
N GLN A 63 -6.19 7.59 6.87
CA GLN A 63 -5.78 7.39 5.47
C GLN A 63 -6.22 6.03 4.94
N TYR A 64 -6.02 4.95 5.70
CA TYR A 64 -6.51 3.63 5.29
C TYR A 64 -8.03 3.59 5.11
N SER A 65 -8.78 4.20 6.05
CA SER A 65 -10.24 4.28 5.97
C SER A 65 -10.71 5.07 4.74
N ASP A 66 -10.11 6.24 4.50
CA ASP A 66 -10.46 7.11 3.38
C ASP A 66 -10.15 6.45 2.03
N LEU A 67 -8.99 5.80 1.89
CA LEU A 67 -8.65 5.04 0.68
C LEU A 67 -9.61 3.86 0.45
N ASN A 68 -9.98 3.12 1.50
CA ASN A 68 -10.94 2.02 1.40
C ASN A 68 -12.36 2.51 1.04
N LYS A 69 -12.76 3.69 1.55
CA LYS A 69 -14.02 4.35 1.15
C LYS A 69 -13.98 4.80 -0.30
N LEU A 70 -12.88 5.42 -0.71
CA LEU A 70 -12.67 5.81 -2.11
C LEU A 70 -12.73 4.58 -3.01
N GLN A 71 -12.09 3.46 -2.66
CA GLN A 71 -12.11 2.20 -3.42
C GLN A 71 -13.49 1.51 -3.49
N LYS A 72 -14.48 1.95 -2.71
CA LYS A 72 -15.86 1.45 -2.78
C LYS A 72 -16.81 2.45 -3.44
N SER A 73 -16.36 3.68 -3.69
CA SER A 73 -17.16 4.72 -4.31
C SER A 73 -17.21 4.53 -5.83
N GLU A 74 -18.26 5.04 -6.48
CA GLU A 74 -18.31 5.17 -7.94
C GLU A 74 -17.43 6.33 -8.44
N GLU A 75 -17.02 7.23 -7.54
CA GLU A 75 -16.25 8.45 -7.84
C GLU A 75 -14.74 8.26 -7.59
N GLN A 76 -14.17 7.10 -7.92
CA GLN A 76 -12.74 6.80 -7.70
C GLN A 76 -11.85 7.54 -8.71
N THR A 77 -11.80 8.85 -8.59
CA THR A 77 -10.96 9.65 -9.48
C THR A 77 -9.52 9.68 -8.97
N GLU A 78 -8.59 9.73 -9.90
CA GLU A 78 -7.18 9.95 -9.60
C GLU A 78 -6.98 11.27 -8.84
N GLN A 79 -7.81 12.28 -9.12
CA GLN A 79 -7.80 13.55 -8.41
C GLN A 79 -8.08 13.39 -6.91
N LYS A 80 -9.13 12.66 -6.53
CA LYS A 80 -9.43 12.44 -5.10
C LYS A 80 -8.35 11.65 -4.39
N ARG A 81 -7.76 10.67 -5.08
CA ARG A 81 -6.61 9.92 -4.56
C ARG A 81 -5.43 10.86 -4.30
N ALA A 82 -5.11 11.72 -5.25
CA ALA A 82 -4.04 12.71 -5.13
C ALA A 82 -4.30 13.74 -4.00
N GLU A 83 -5.56 14.15 -3.80
CA GLU A 83 -5.95 15.03 -2.69
C GLU A 83 -5.76 14.36 -1.33
N LEU A 84 -6.21 13.11 -1.18
CA LEU A 84 -5.98 12.31 0.04
C LEU A 84 -4.49 12.11 0.29
N HIS A 85 -3.73 11.75 -0.74
CA HIS A 85 -2.28 11.59 -0.68
C HIS A 85 -1.60 12.86 -0.16
N LYS A 86 -1.87 14.01 -0.79
CA LYS A 86 -1.27 15.30 -0.42
C LYS A 86 -1.60 15.66 1.03
N HIS A 87 -2.86 15.48 1.42
CA HIS A 87 -3.30 15.75 2.79
C HIS A 87 -2.59 14.85 3.79
N TYR A 88 -2.51 13.55 3.52
CA TYR A 88 -1.86 12.56 4.37
C TYR A 88 -0.37 12.86 4.60
N VAL A 89 0.39 13.08 3.52
CA VAL A 89 1.82 13.37 3.61
C VAL A 89 2.07 14.67 4.37
N SER A 90 1.23 15.69 4.16
CA SER A 90 1.30 16.96 4.92
C SER A 90 1.04 16.76 6.41
N GLN A 91 0.01 15.98 6.77
CA GLN A 91 -0.29 15.69 8.18
C GLN A 91 0.85 14.93 8.86
N LEU A 92 1.44 13.92 8.20
CA LEU A 92 2.61 13.23 8.74
C LEU A 92 3.80 14.17 8.92
N ALA A 93 4.12 15.00 7.93
CA ALA A 93 5.24 15.94 7.97
C ALA A 93 5.11 16.97 9.10
N SER A 94 3.89 17.29 9.53
CA SER A 94 3.66 18.17 10.69
C SER A 94 4.02 17.53 12.04
N GLN A 95 4.12 16.20 12.10
CA GLN A 95 4.35 15.45 13.35
C GLN A 95 5.73 14.78 13.39
N LEU A 96 6.33 14.51 12.22
CA LEU A 96 7.47 13.62 12.04
C LEU A 96 8.58 14.26 11.23
N THR A 97 9.80 13.76 11.44
CA THR A 97 10.94 14.09 10.56
C THR A 97 10.77 13.48 9.17
N PRO A 98 11.42 14.02 8.13
CA PRO A 98 11.37 13.42 6.79
C PRO A 98 11.72 11.93 6.78
N ALA A 99 12.77 11.50 7.51
CA ALA A 99 13.16 10.09 7.59
C ALA A 99 12.08 9.19 8.23
N GLN A 100 11.34 9.69 9.22
CA GLN A 100 10.23 8.95 9.83
C GLN A 100 9.03 8.84 8.88
N VAL A 101 8.73 9.90 8.11
CA VAL A 101 7.70 9.85 7.07
C VAL A 101 8.04 8.76 6.04
N GLU A 102 9.30 8.71 5.60
CA GLU A 102 9.78 7.70 4.66
C GLU A 102 9.63 6.26 5.20
N LYS A 103 9.96 6.02 6.48
CA LYS A 103 9.72 4.73 7.13
C LYS A 103 8.23 4.34 7.18
N ILE A 104 7.33 5.29 7.39
CA ILE A 104 5.89 5.01 7.34
C ILE A 104 5.48 4.59 5.94
N LYS A 105 5.92 5.32 4.90
CA LYS A 105 5.64 4.97 3.50
C LYS A 105 6.17 3.57 3.16
N ASP A 106 7.37 3.24 3.61
CA ASP A 106 7.94 1.90 3.45
C ASP A 106 7.09 0.84 4.16
N GLY A 107 6.69 1.07 5.41
CA GLY A 107 5.84 0.15 6.17
C GLY A 107 4.48 -0.09 5.50
N MET A 108 3.86 0.96 4.96
CA MET A 108 2.58 0.87 4.23
C MET A 108 2.68 0.12 2.90
N THR A 109 3.89 -0.03 2.38
CA THR A 109 4.22 -0.68 1.10
C THR A 109 5.10 -1.91 1.29
N TYR A 110 5.07 -2.51 2.48
CA TYR A 110 5.74 -3.77 2.82
C TYR A 110 7.28 -3.75 2.66
N GLY A 111 7.90 -2.57 2.75
CA GLY A 111 9.35 -2.40 2.60
C GLY A 111 9.86 -2.74 1.20
N VAL A 112 8.99 -2.73 0.18
CA VAL A 112 9.38 -3.18 -1.17
C VAL A 112 10.45 -2.29 -1.79
N LEU A 113 10.41 -0.97 -1.55
CA LEU A 113 11.46 -0.05 -2.04
C LEU A 113 12.85 -0.43 -1.51
N PRO A 114 13.12 -0.42 -0.18
CA PRO A 114 14.46 -0.69 0.33
C PRO A 114 14.94 -2.11 -0.03
N VAL A 115 14.07 -3.11 0.01
CA VAL A 115 14.41 -4.49 -0.38
C VAL A 115 14.79 -4.57 -1.86
N THR A 116 14.01 -3.92 -2.73
CA THR A 116 14.26 -3.95 -4.17
C THR A 116 15.54 -3.20 -4.53
N TYR A 117 15.76 -2.03 -3.92
CA TYR A 117 16.97 -1.25 -4.14
C TYR A 117 18.21 -2.05 -3.76
N LYS A 118 18.21 -2.65 -2.56
CA LYS A 118 19.30 -3.52 -2.09
C LYS A 118 19.55 -4.69 -3.04
N ALA A 119 18.48 -5.34 -3.51
CA ALA A 119 18.61 -6.45 -4.45
C ALA A 119 19.31 -6.03 -5.75
N TYR A 120 18.99 -4.87 -6.32
CA TYR A 120 19.68 -4.38 -7.51
C TYR A 120 21.16 -4.07 -7.25
N THR A 121 21.49 -3.40 -6.15
CA THR A 121 22.88 -3.04 -5.83
C THR A 121 23.73 -4.24 -5.42
N ASP A 122 23.13 -5.25 -4.78
CA ASP A 122 23.82 -6.51 -4.46
C ASP A 122 24.04 -7.36 -5.72
N MET A 123 23.04 -7.39 -6.61
CA MET A 123 23.08 -8.17 -7.85
C MET A 123 24.11 -7.60 -8.82
N ILE A 124 24.14 -6.28 -8.96
CA ILE A 124 25.02 -5.56 -9.89
C ILE A 124 25.89 -4.57 -9.08
N PRO A 125 26.99 -5.04 -8.46
CA PRO A 125 27.84 -4.20 -7.62
C PRO A 125 28.58 -3.11 -8.41
N THR A 126 28.64 -3.25 -9.74
CA THR A 126 29.27 -2.33 -10.68
C THR A 126 28.36 -1.17 -11.13
N LEU A 127 27.13 -1.09 -10.62
CA LEU A 127 26.23 0.04 -10.90
C LEU A 127 26.91 1.38 -10.61
N LYS A 128 26.79 2.30 -11.56
CA LYS A 128 27.26 3.67 -11.42
C LYS A 128 26.31 4.47 -10.53
N ASP A 129 26.78 5.58 -9.98
CA ASP A 129 25.99 6.35 -9.02
C ASP A 129 24.77 7.03 -9.65
N GLU A 130 24.84 7.40 -10.94
CA GLU A 130 23.68 7.90 -11.66
C GLU A 130 22.60 6.82 -11.86
N GLU A 131 23.01 5.57 -12.04
CA GLU A 131 22.10 4.43 -12.22
C GLU A 131 21.43 4.08 -10.90
N LYS A 132 22.19 4.04 -9.80
CA LYS A 132 21.65 3.89 -8.44
C LYS A 132 20.62 4.98 -8.13
N SER A 133 20.95 6.24 -8.45
CA SER A 133 20.06 7.38 -8.23
C SER A 133 18.77 7.24 -9.04
N GLN A 134 18.86 6.80 -10.30
CA GLN A 134 17.70 6.59 -11.15
C GLN A 134 16.80 5.45 -10.66
N ILE A 135 17.40 4.34 -10.19
CA ILE A 135 16.67 3.23 -9.57
C ILE A 135 15.94 3.71 -8.32
N MET A 136 16.63 4.44 -7.44
CA MET A 136 16.04 5.00 -6.23
C MET A 136 14.87 5.94 -6.54
N SER A 137 15.03 6.83 -7.51
CA SER A 137 13.98 7.75 -7.96
C SER A 137 12.74 7.01 -8.43
N TRP A 138 12.90 6.00 -9.29
CA TRP A 138 11.77 5.20 -9.79
C TRP A 138 11.11 4.34 -8.72
N LEU A 139 11.87 3.76 -7.80
CA LEU A 139 11.27 3.01 -6.70
C LEU A 139 10.55 3.95 -5.72
N THR A 140 11.03 5.18 -5.54
CA THR A 140 10.36 6.21 -4.75
C THR A 140 9.02 6.56 -5.38
N GLU A 141 9.00 6.86 -6.68
CA GLU A 141 7.77 7.11 -7.45
C GLU A 141 6.79 5.92 -7.34
N ALA A 142 7.30 4.70 -7.50
CA ALA A 142 6.49 3.48 -7.33
C ALA A 142 5.87 3.37 -5.93
N ARG A 143 6.61 3.75 -4.88
CA ARG A 143 6.14 3.71 -3.50
C ARG A 143 5.05 4.74 -3.25
N GLU A 144 5.20 5.95 -3.78
CA GLU A 144 4.18 7.00 -3.68
C GLU A 144 2.85 6.54 -4.32
N LEU A 145 2.91 5.91 -5.50
CA LEU A 145 1.72 5.35 -6.15
C LEU A 145 1.17 4.12 -5.42
N ALA A 146 2.05 3.25 -4.92
CA ALA A 146 1.63 2.01 -4.26
C ALA A 146 0.97 2.29 -2.91
N MET A 147 1.41 3.26 -2.12
CA MET A 147 0.83 3.47 -0.79
C MET A 147 -0.67 3.82 -0.83
N ASP A 148 -1.13 4.38 -1.95
CA ASP A 148 -2.54 4.69 -2.20
C ASP A 148 -3.34 3.53 -2.80
N GLY A 149 -2.72 2.38 -3.04
CA GLY A 149 -3.38 1.14 -3.47
C GLY A 149 -4.22 0.52 -2.34
N GLY A 150 -5.38 -0.03 -2.70
CA GLY A 150 -6.35 -0.60 -1.75
C GLY A 150 -6.03 -2.03 -1.32
N SER A 151 -5.31 -2.79 -2.16
CA SER A 151 -4.92 -4.17 -1.87
C SER A 151 -3.40 -4.40 -1.91
N SER A 152 -2.94 -5.48 -1.29
CA SER A 152 -1.53 -5.90 -1.39
C SER A 152 -1.13 -6.19 -2.84
N GLU A 153 -2.04 -6.80 -3.62
CA GLU A 153 -1.79 -7.15 -5.01
C GLU A 153 -1.59 -5.90 -5.89
N GLU A 154 -2.44 -4.89 -5.73
CA GLU A 154 -2.31 -3.62 -6.43
C GLU A 154 -0.96 -2.94 -6.14
N LYS A 155 -0.55 -2.95 -4.88
CA LYS A 155 0.76 -2.42 -4.44
C LYS A 155 1.91 -3.12 -5.14
N HIS A 156 1.90 -4.45 -5.15
CA HIS A 156 2.94 -5.24 -5.80
C HIS A 156 2.92 -5.07 -7.33
N LYS A 157 1.75 -4.88 -7.94
CA LYS A 157 1.60 -4.61 -9.37
C LYS A 157 2.25 -3.29 -9.77
N VAL A 158 2.10 -2.24 -8.96
CA VAL A 158 2.79 -0.95 -9.19
C VAL A 158 4.31 -1.17 -9.18
N PHE A 159 4.86 -1.74 -8.11
CA PHE A 159 6.31 -2.02 -8.05
C PHE A 159 6.78 -2.93 -9.18
N GLY A 160 5.97 -3.91 -9.61
CA GLY A 160 6.28 -4.80 -10.74
C GLY A 160 6.52 -4.03 -12.04
N LYS A 161 5.68 -3.03 -12.35
CA LYS A 161 5.86 -2.17 -13.52
C LYS A 161 7.19 -1.41 -13.46
N TYR A 162 7.51 -0.80 -12.32
CA TYR A 162 8.76 -0.05 -12.16
C TYR A 162 10.00 -0.96 -12.16
N LYS A 163 9.91 -2.19 -11.63
CA LYS A 163 10.98 -3.20 -11.76
C LYS A 163 11.23 -3.57 -13.21
N GLY A 164 10.17 -3.73 -14.02
CA GLY A 164 10.31 -3.91 -15.47
C GLY A 164 11.00 -2.73 -16.15
N ARG A 165 10.60 -1.49 -15.81
CA ARG A 165 11.25 -0.27 -16.30
C ARG A 165 12.74 -0.21 -15.96
N ILE A 166 13.11 -0.54 -14.71
CA ILE A 166 14.50 -0.60 -14.25
C ILE A 166 15.30 -1.64 -15.04
N ASN A 167 14.76 -2.86 -15.22
CA ASN A 167 15.43 -3.89 -16.00
C ASN A 167 15.69 -3.45 -17.44
N ASN A 168 14.71 -2.82 -18.10
CA ASN A 168 14.88 -2.30 -19.46
C ASN A 168 15.94 -1.19 -19.52
N TYR A 169 15.95 -0.30 -18.54
CA TYR A 169 16.95 0.76 -18.43
C TYR A 169 18.37 0.22 -18.28
N LEU A 170 18.56 -0.76 -17.39
CA LEU A 170 19.88 -1.37 -17.16
C LEU A 170 20.34 -2.20 -18.36
N SER A 171 19.45 -3.00 -18.97
CA SER A 171 19.76 -3.72 -20.21
C SER A 171 20.17 -2.76 -21.34
N GLY A 172 19.47 -1.63 -21.48
CA GLY A 172 19.81 -0.59 -22.45
C GLY A 172 21.16 0.09 -22.20
N ARG A 173 21.73 -0.08 -21.01
CA ARG A 173 23.07 0.42 -20.63
C ARG A 173 24.15 -0.66 -20.68
N GLY A 174 23.83 -1.84 -21.21
CA GLY A 174 24.78 -2.91 -21.45
C GLY A 174 24.88 -3.96 -20.33
N TYR A 175 24.07 -3.86 -19.28
CA TYR A 175 24.03 -4.90 -18.25
C TYR A 175 23.30 -6.14 -18.75
N ASN A 176 23.95 -7.30 -18.68
CA ASN A 176 23.29 -8.58 -18.90
C ASN A 176 22.64 -9.07 -17.60
N ILE A 177 21.36 -8.74 -17.39
CA ILE A 177 20.65 -9.01 -16.12
C ILE A 177 20.60 -10.50 -15.77
N GLN A 178 20.53 -11.40 -16.76
CA GLN A 178 20.53 -12.84 -16.52
C GLN A 178 21.89 -13.33 -16.01
N GLU A 179 22.96 -12.81 -16.59
CA GLU A 179 24.32 -13.12 -16.17
C GLU A 179 24.64 -12.52 -14.80
N GLU A 180 24.26 -11.27 -14.54
CA GLU A 180 24.41 -10.64 -13.22
C GLU A 180 23.67 -11.42 -12.13
N ARG A 181 22.47 -11.93 -12.42
CA ARG A 181 21.74 -12.81 -11.50
C ARG A 181 22.52 -14.09 -11.22
N LYS A 182 23.03 -14.77 -12.24
CA LYS A 182 23.83 -16.00 -12.09
C LYS A 182 25.09 -15.73 -11.25
N ASN A 183 25.78 -14.62 -11.52
CA ASN A 183 26.97 -14.21 -10.78
C ASN A 183 26.64 -13.91 -9.31
N TRP A 184 25.53 -13.21 -9.06
CA TRP A 184 25.04 -12.94 -7.71
C TRP A 184 24.69 -14.22 -6.95
N GLU A 185 23.98 -15.16 -7.56
CA GLU A 185 23.65 -16.46 -6.95
C GLU A 185 24.92 -17.26 -6.60
N ALA A 186 25.93 -17.24 -7.47
CA ALA A 186 27.23 -17.84 -7.19
C ALA A 186 27.93 -17.17 -5.98
N ARG A 187 27.92 -15.84 -5.89
CA ARG A 187 28.45 -15.10 -4.73
C ARG A 187 27.72 -15.47 -3.44
N MET A 188 26.39 -15.56 -3.48
CA MET A 188 25.58 -15.94 -2.31
C MET A 188 25.82 -17.38 -1.88
N LYS A 189 26.02 -18.31 -2.82
CA LYS A 189 26.36 -19.71 -2.51
C LYS A 189 27.74 -19.82 -1.86
N ALA A 190 28.73 -19.10 -2.39
CA ALA A 190 30.08 -19.06 -1.83
C ALA A 190 30.11 -18.43 -0.42
N PHE A 191 29.32 -17.38 -0.19
CA PHE A 191 29.19 -16.78 1.14
C PHE A 191 28.63 -17.77 2.17
N LYS A 192 27.55 -18.49 1.81
CA LYS A 192 26.93 -19.50 2.69
C LYS A 192 27.84 -20.70 2.95
N SER A 193 28.63 -21.14 1.98
CA SER A 193 29.58 -22.25 2.18
C SER A 193 30.75 -21.89 3.09
N ASN A 194 31.07 -20.59 3.20
CA ASN A 194 32.19 -20.09 4.01
C ASN A 194 31.81 -19.72 5.46
N GLY A 195 30.60 -20.10 5.92
CA GLY A 195 30.25 -20.12 7.33
C GLY A 195 30.26 -18.76 8.05
N ARG A 196 29.69 -17.73 7.43
CA ARG A 196 29.29 -16.49 8.12
C ARG A 196 27.81 -16.23 7.94
#